data_AF-A0A397B6R8-F1
#
_entry.id   AF-A0A397B6R8-F1
#
_cell.length_a   1.000
_cell.length_b   1.000
_cell.length_c   1.000
_cell.angle_alpha   90.00
_cell.angle_beta   90.00
_cell.angle_gamma   90.00
#
_symmetry.space_group_name_H-M   'P 1'
#
loop_
_entity.id
_entity.type
_entity.pdbx_description
1 polymer ?
#
loop_
_entity_poly.entity_id
_entity_poly.type
_entity_poly.pdbx_seq_one_letter_code
_entity_poly.pdbx_strand_id
1 'polypeptide(L)'
;MCDGQLQRRCVLRLLWFLEFVETMLGVLMDPSYGDDIGSGISKAYESTLGTRHPWLIRKGVMTALSSCPLKSAVLATMAQSSPSEDIMTALADIQRHLHGILATTRSILAEHDLLDIK
;
A
#
# COMPACT_ATOMS: atom_id res chain seq x y z
N MET A 1 -25.36 -2.07 -20.82
CA MET A 1 -24.36 -3.10 -20.45
C MET A 1 -23.04 -2.45 -20.01
N CYS A 2 -23.06 -1.51 -19.04
CA CYS A 2 -21.86 -0.73 -18.66
C CYS A 2 -21.42 -0.87 -17.18
N ASP A 3 -22.24 -1.45 -16.30
CA ASP A 3 -21.95 -1.47 -14.86
C ASP A 3 -20.84 -2.45 -14.46
N GLY A 4 -20.76 -3.61 -15.12
CA GLY A 4 -19.77 -4.64 -14.78
C GLY A 4 -18.32 -4.26 -15.09
N GLN A 5 -18.07 -3.42 -16.10
CA GLN A 5 -16.72 -2.98 -16.46
C GLN A 5 -16.20 -1.88 -15.54
N LEU A 6 -17.08 -0.99 -15.07
CA LEU A 6 -16.73 0.06 -14.12
C LEU A 6 -16.33 -0.54 -12.77
N GLN A 7 -17.09 -1.52 -12.27
CA GLN A 7 -16.80 -2.23 -11.03
C GLN A 7 -15.43 -2.92 -11.07
N ARG A 8 -15.08 -3.56 -12.19
CA ARG A 8 -13.78 -4.25 -12.39
C ARG A 8 -12.59 -3.28 -12.33
N ARG A 9 -12.67 -2.15 -13.04
CA ARG A 9 -11.61 -1.13 -13.04
C ARG A 9 -11.40 -0.52 -11.64
N CYS A 10 -12.47 -0.32 -10.89
CA CYS A 10 -12.38 0.18 -9.52
C CYS A 10 -11.71 -0.84 -8.59
N VAL A 11 -12.09 -2.12 -8.67
CA VAL A 11 -11.46 -3.19 -7.87
C VAL A 11 -9.98 -3.31 -8.19
N LEU A 12 -9.60 -3.24 -9.47
CA LEU A 12 -8.20 -3.34 -9.89
C LEU A 12 -7.35 -2.17 -9.37
N ARG A 13 -7.87 -0.95 -9.38
CA ARG A 13 -7.19 0.22 -8.78
C ARG A 13 -7.07 0.10 -7.27
N LEU A 14 -8.11 -0.42 -6.60
CA LEU A 14 -8.07 -0.68 -5.17
C LEU A 14 -7.03 -1.75 -4.84
N LEU A 15 -6.94 -2.82 -5.64
CA LEU A 15 -5.93 -3.86 -5.49
C LEU A 15 -4.51 -3.27 -5.54
N TRP A 16 -4.21 -2.42 -6.54
CA TRP A 16 -2.91 -1.76 -6.63
C TRP A 16 -2.62 -0.81 -5.48
N PHE A 17 -3.64 -0.13 -4.97
CA PHE A 17 -3.50 0.72 -3.79
C PHE A 17 -3.18 -0.12 -2.55
N LEU A 18 -3.84 -1.27 -2.38
CA LEU A 18 -3.56 -2.19 -1.28
C LEU A 18 -2.16 -2.81 -1.39
N GLU A 19 -1.66 -3.12 -2.59
CA GLU A 19 -0.26 -3.54 -2.82
C GLU A 19 0.73 -2.45 -2.37
N PHE A 20 0.43 -1.17 -2.63
CA PHE A 20 1.23 -0.06 -2.13
C PHE A 20 1.21 0.03 -0.60
N VAL A 21 0.02 -0.12 0.02
CA VAL A 21 -0.12 -0.10 1.49
C VAL A 21 0.64 -1.26 2.13
N GLU A 22 0.55 -2.47 1.58
CA GLU A 22 1.30 -3.63 2.05
C GLU A 22 2.82 -3.39 2.01
N THR A 23 3.30 -2.80 0.91
CA THR A 23 4.72 -2.47 0.76
C THR A 23 5.16 -1.40 1.75
N MET A 24 4.32 -0.39 1.99
CA MET A 24 4.55 0.66 2.99
C MET A 24 4.60 0.10 4.43
N LEU A 25 3.72 -0.84 4.77
CA LEU A 25 3.77 -1.56 6.06
C LEU A 25 5.09 -2.32 6.20
N GLY A 26 5.56 -2.96 5.13
CA GLY A 26 6.88 -3.60 5.11
C GLY A 26 8.02 -2.62 5.42
N VAL A 27 8.00 -1.41 4.85
CA VAL A 27 8.99 -0.35 5.15
C VAL A 27 8.90 0.09 6.62
N LEU A 28 7.70 0.24 7.17
CA LEU A 28 7.50 0.60 8.57
C LEU A 28 8.05 -0.46 9.53
N MET A 29 7.90 -1.74 9.19
CA MET A 29 8.35 -2.84 10.04
C MET A 29 9.82 -3.20 9.87
N ASP A 30 10.43 -2.87 8.72
CA ASP A 30 11.82 -3.21 8.45
C ASP A 30 12.78 -2.40 9.35
N PRO A 31 13.62 -3.08 10.18
CA PRO A 31 14.55 -2.43 11.09
C PRO A 31 15.70 -1.72 10.36
N SER A 32 15.93 -2.03 9.08
CA SER A 32 16.95 -1.38 8.24
C SER A 32 16.61 0.06 7.92
N TYR A 33 15.31 0.40 7.92
CA TYR A 33 14.86 1.79 7.84
C TYR A 33 14.85 2.40 9.24
N GLY A 34 15.63 3.47 9.39
CA GLY A 34 15.66 4.31 10.59
C GLY A 34 14.36 5.11 10.76
N ASP A 35 14.45 6.24 11.48
CA ASP A 35 13.26 7.04 11.77
C ASP A 35 12.72 7.81 10.55
N ASP A 36 13.60 8.16 9.61
CA ASP A 36 13.24 8.72 8.31
C ASP A 36 12.91 7.60 7.31
N ILE A 37 11.61 7.39 7.11
CA ILE A 37 11.04 6.39 6.19
C ILE A 37 10.62 6.98 4.84
N GLY A 38 10.79 8.30 4.63
CA GLY A 38 10.27 8.98 3.44
C GLY A 38 10.85 8.41 2.14
N SER A 39 12.14 8.08 2.14
CA SER A 39 12.81 7.43 1.00
C SER A 39 12.28 6.01 0.73
N GLY A 40 12.03 5.23 1.78
CA GLY A 40 11.46 3.89 1.68
C GLY A 40 10.03 3.89 1.13
N ILE A 41 9.18 4.79 1.63
CA ILE A 41 7.80 4.93 1.15
C ILE A 41 7.75 5.45 -0.29
N SER A 42 8.66 6.38 -0.65
CA SER A 42 8.78 6.85 -2.03
C SER A 42 9.14 5.70 -2.97
N LYS A 43 10.10 4.86 -2.59
CA LYS A 43 10.47 3.66 -3.35
C LYS A 43 9.31 2.66 -3.45
N ALA A 44 8.58 2.45 -2.36
CA ALA A 44 7.38 1.60 -2.34
C ALA A 44 6.30 2.09 -3.30
N TYR A 45 6.10 3.41 -3.39
CA TYR A 45 5.19 4.00 -4.37
C TYR A 45 5.68 3.81 -5.80
N GLU A 46 6.96 4.03 -6.08
CA GLU A 46 7.52 3.87 -7.43
C GLU A 46 7.41 2.44 -7.95
N SER A 47 7.65 1.44 -7.09
CA SER A 47 7.58 0.03 -7.47
C SER A 47 6.15 -0.50 -7.64
N THR A 48 5.14 0.20 -7.11
CA THR A 48 3.74 -0.21 -7.15
C THR A 48 2.92 0.71 -8.07
N LEU A 49 2.24 1.71 -7.50
CA LEU A 49 1.35 2.65 -8.20
C LEU A 49 2.07 3.53 -9.21
N GLY A 50 3.34 3.86 -8.97
CA GLY A 50 4.13 4.76 -9.80
C GLY A 50 4.29 4.28 -11.24
N THR A 51 4.22 2.98 -11.49
CA THR A 51 4.26 2.38 -12.84
C THR A 51 3.01 2.66 -13.67
N ARG A 52 1.88 2.98 -13.01
CA ARG A 52 0.55 3.13 -13.63
C ARG A 52 0.05 4.58 -13.64
N HIS A 53 0.70 5.47 -12.90
CA HIS A 53 0.34 6.89 -12.84
C HIS A 53 1.06 7.74 -13.89
N PRO A 54 0.36 8.69 -14.55
CA PRO A 54 0.99 9.68 -15.42
C PRO A 54 2.07 10.49 -14.68
N TRP A 55 3.06 10.97 -15.42
CA TRP A 55 4.20 11.72 -14.86
C TRP A 55 3.78 12.85 -13.91
N LEU A 56 2.75 13.61 -14.27
CA LEU A 56 2.24 14.72 -13.45
C LEU A 56 1.73 14.25 -12.08
N ILE A 57 0.98 13.14 -12.05
CA ILE A 57 0.47 12.54 -10.81
C ILE A 57 1.63 12.02 -9.96
N ARG A 58 2.62 11.37 -10.58
CA ARG A 58 3.83 10.92 -9.87
C ARG A 58 4.54 12.08 -9.16
N LYS A 59 4.70 13.24 -9.82
CA LYS A 59 5.32 14.41 -9.19
C LYS A 59 4.51 14.92 -8.00
N GLY A 60 3.19 15.03 -8.13
CA GLY A 60 2.32 15.42 -7.03
C GLY A 60 2.45 14.49 -5.82
N VAL A 61 2.46 13.17 -6.05
CA VAL A 61 2.63 12.20 -4.97
C VAL A 61 4.02 12.31 -4.33
N MET A 62 5.09 12.47 -5.10
CA MET A 62 6.44 12.64 -4.53
C MET A 62 6.56 13.88 -3.64
N THR A 63 5.92 14.98 -4.03
CA THR A 63 5.85 16.18 -3.18
C THR A 63 5.06 15.93 -1.90
N ALA A 64 3.99 15.14 -1.94
CA ALA A 64 3.27 14.77 -0.72
C ALA A 64 4.12 13.86 0.19
N LEU A 65 4.84 12.91 -0.40
CA LEU A 65 5.72 11.98 0.33
C LEU A 65 6.96 12.67 0.93
N SER A 66 7.39 13.83 0.41
CA SER A 66 8.44 14.61 1.08
C SER A 66 7.99 15.21 2.41
N SER A 67 6.69 15.21 2.69
CA SER A 67 6.10 15.61 3.98
C SER A 67 5.73 14.40 4.84
N CYS A 68 6.29 13.22 4.55
CA CYS A 68 6.00 12.02 5.31
C CYS A 68 6.48 12.17 6.77
N PRO A 69 5.63 11.84 7.76
CA PRO A 69 6.03 11.87 9.16
C PRO A 69 7.10 10.81 9.48
N LEU A 70 7.82 11.03 10.58
CA LEU A 70 8.78 10.07 11.11
C LEU A 70 8.10 8.76 11.51
N LYS A 71 8.82 7.64 11.38
CA LYS A 71 8.35 6.30 11.77
C LYS A 71 7.89 6.26 13.23
N SER A 72 8.66 6.87 14.12
CA SER A 72 8.33 7.02 15.54
C SER A 72 7.00 7.75 15.76
N ALA A 73 6.75 8.83 15.03
CA ALA A 73 5.50 9.58 15.10
C ALA A 73 4.31 8.76 14.60
N VAL A 74 4.48 8.04 13.48
CA VAL A 74 3.45 7.14 12.93
C VAL A 74 3.10 6.04 13.93
N LEU A 75 4.12 5.33 14.43
CA LEU A 75 3.93 4.24 15.39
C LEU A 75 3.31 4.74 16.70
N ALA A 76 3.71 5.91 17.19
CA ALA A 76 3.11 6.52 18.38
C ALA A 76 1.63 6.86 18.19
N THR A 77 1.21 7.33 17.02
CA THR A 77 -0.21 7.58 16.71
C THR A 77 -1.00 6.26 16.65
N MET A 78 -0.42 5.20 16.08
CA MET A 78 -1.04 3.88 16.03
C MET A 78 -1.14 3.24 17.44
N ALA A 79 -0.11 3.40 18.26
CA ALA A 79 -0.04 2.97 19.67
C ALA A 79 -1.18 3.52 20.51
N GLN A 80 -1.44 4.83 20.38
CA GLN A 80 -2.47 5.53 21.15
C GLN A 80 -3.87 4.99 20.86
N SER A 81 -4.06 4.39 19.67
CA SER A 81 -5.33 3.82 19.24
C SER A 81 -5.53 2.37 19.71
N SER A 82 -4.46 1.66 20.08
CA SER A 82 -4.51 0.29 20.59
C SER A 82 -3.44 0.05 21.68
N PRO A 83 -3.72 0.44 22.93
CA PRO A 83 -2.72 0.45 24.01
C PRO A 83 -2.36 -0.93 24.58
N SER A 84 -3.02 -2.01 24.17
CA SER A 84 -2.91 -3.33 24.81
C SER A 84 -2.10 -4.39 24.04
N GLU A 85 -1.66 -4.11 22.81
CA GLU A 85 -0.97 -5.07 21.95
C GLU A 85 0.38 -4.50 21.49
N ASP A 86 1.39 -5.35 21.34
CA ASP A 86 2.62 -4.96 20.65
C ASP A 86 2.26 -4.58 19.22
N ILE A 87 2.33 -3.28 18.93
CA ILE A 87 1.96 -2.67 17.64
C ILE A 87 2.69 -3.38 16.51
N MET A 88 3.92 -3.84 16.73
CA MET A 88 4.68 -4.54 15.71
C MET A 88 4.07 -5.90 15.37
N THR A 89 3.53 -6.60 16.37
CA THR A 89 2.77 -7.85 16.20
C THR A 89 1.46 -7.59 15.47
N ALA A 90 0.72 -6.56 15.88
CA ALA A 90 -0.53 -6.17 15.21
C ALA A 90 -0.31 -5.77 13.74
N LEU A 91 0.76 -5.01 13.44
CA LEU A 91 1.14 -4.66 12.07
C LEU A 91 1.52 -5.91 11.26
N ALA A 92 2.21 -6.87 11.85
CA ALA A 92 2.54 -8.14 11.21
C ALA A 92 1.29 -8.97 10.87
N ASP A 93 0.31 -9.01 11.78
CA ASP A 93 -0.98 -9.66 11.54
C ASP A 93 -1.76 -8.98 10.41
N ILE A 94 -1.83 -7.65 10.43
CA ILE A 94 -2.47 -6.86 9.36
C ILE A 94 -1.80 -7.12 8.03
N GLN A 95 -0.46 -7.10 7.97
CA GLN A 95 0.30 -7.36 6.75
C GLN A 95 0.02 -8.78 6.22
N ARG A 96 -0.01 -9.80 7.09
CA ARG A 96 -0.34 -11.18 6.70
C ARG A 96 -1.75 -11.28 6.10
N HIS A 97 -2.75 -10.68 6.74
CA HIS A 97 -4.12 -10.70 6.23
C HIS A 97 -4.22 -9.96 4.88
N LEU A 98 -3.56 -8.81 4.77
CA LEU A 98 -3.53 -8.02 3.55
C LEU A 98 -2.90 -8.81 2.40
N HIS A 99 -1.75 -9.46 2.64
CA HIS A 99 -1.09 -10.33 1.68
C HIS A 99 -2.02 -11.46 1.18
N GLY A 100 -2.72 -12.13 2.11
CA GLY A 100 -3.67 -13.20 1.77
C GLY A 100 -4.84 -12.72 0.91
N ILE A 101 -5.42 -11.56 1.24
CA ILE A 101 -6.51 -10.95 0.46
C ILE A 101 -6.01 -10.56 -0.94
N LEU A 102 -4.83 -9.94 -1.03
CA LEU A 102 -4.21 -9.54 -2.29
C LEU A 102 -3.94 -10.76 -3.18
N ALA A 103 -3.32 -11.81 -2.63
CA ALA A 103 -3.01 -13.04 -3.35
C ALA A 103 -4.28 -13.74 -3.89
N THR A 104 -5.31 -13.88 -3.04
CA THR A 104 -6.59 -14.50 -3.42
C THR A 104 -7.28 -13.68 -4.51
N THR A 105 -7.39 -12.37 -4.31
CA THR A 105 -8.03 -11.46 -5.28
C THR A 105 -7.29 -11.48 -6.61
N ARG A 106 -5.96 -11.49 -6.59
CA ARG A 106 -5.13 -11.55 -7.79
C ARG A 106 -5.29 -12.87 -8.54
N SER A 107 -5.41 -14.00 -7.84
CA SER A 107 -5.70 -15.31 -8.46
C SER A 107 -7.02 -15.27 -9.23
N ILE A 108 -8.08 -14.78 -8.58
CA ILE A 108 -9.42 -14.68 -9.18
C ILE A 108 -9.40 -13.76 -10.41
N LEU A 109 -8.72 -12.61 -10.32
CA LEU A 109 -8.61 -11.70 -11.47
C LEU A 109 -7.77 -12.29 -12.61
N ALA A 110 -6.73 -13.08 -12.29
CA ALA A 110 -5.90 -13.76 -13.28
C ALA A 110 -6.69 -14.85 -14.02
N GLU A 111 -7.47 -15.66 -13.29
CA GLU A 111 -8.33 -16.72 -13.85
C GLU A 111 -9.34 -16.19 -14.87
N HIS A 112 -9.74 -14.92 -14.75
CA HIS A 112 -10.70 -14.27 -15.61
C HIS A 112 -10.10 -13.28 -16.64
N ASP A 113 -8.77 -13.23 -16.78
CA ASP A 113 -8.04 -12.32 -17.67
C ASP A 113 -8.38 -10.82 -17.43
N LEU A 114 -8.58 -10.44 -16.17
CA LEU A 114 -9.01 -9.09 -15.75
C LEU A 114 -7.85 -8.21 -15.26
N LEU A 115 -6.61 -8.67 -15.39
CA LEU A 115 -5.43 -7.97 -14.88
C LEU A 115 -4.97 -6.79 -15.75
N ASP A 116 -5.42 -6.71 -17.02
CA ASP A 116 -5.02 -5.66 -17.97
C ASP A 116 -6.20 -4.88 -18.57
N ILE A 117 -7.21 -4.61 -17.74
CA ILE A 117 -8.36 -3.80 -18.16
C ILE A 117 -7.93 -2.32 -18.29
N LYS A 118 -7.67 -1.89 -19.53
CA LYS A 118 -7.49 -0.48 -19.92
C LYS A 118 -8.76 0.34 -19.68
#